data_AF-A0A7K0G1P6-F1
#
_entry.id   AF-A0A7K0G1P6-F1
#
_cell.length_a   1.000
_cell.length_b   1.000
_cell.length_c   1.000
_cell.angle_alpha   90.00
_cell.angle_beta   90.00
_cell.angle_gamma   90.00
#
_symmetry.space_group_name_H-M   'P 1'
#
loop_
_entity.id
_entity.type
_entity.pdbx_description
1 polymer ?
#
loop_
_entity_poly.entity_id
_entity_poly.type
_entity_poly.pdbx_seq_one_letter_code
_entity_poly.pdbx_strand_id
1 'polypeptide(L)' 'MSAIEIILIGVVILLIFGGKKLPELMRGIGRSVKEFKEAKDEPVKK' A
#
# COMPACT_ATOMS: atom_id res chain seq x y z
N MET A 1 -19.70 -14.65 -1.51
CA MET A 1 -18.25 -14.85 -1.35
C MET A 1 -17.99 -15.20 0.09
N SER A 2 -17.50 -16.41 0.32
CA SER A 2 -17.21 -16.94 1.63
C SER A 2 -15.88 -16.36 2.13
N ALA A 3 -15.74 -16.11 3.43
CA ALA A 3 -14.51 -15.54 4.01
C ALA A 3 -13.24 -16.35 3.66
N ILE A 4 -13.39 -17.67 3.49
CA ILE A 4 -12.32 -18.59 3.08
C ILE A 4 -11.79 -18.26 1.68
N GLU A 5 -12.65 -17.89 0.73
CA GLU A 5 -12.22 -17.57 -0.65
C GLU A 5 -11.30 -16.34 -0.66
N ILE A 6 -11.65 -15.32 0.11
CA ILE A 6 -10.87 -14.08 0.25
C ILE A 6 -9.51 -14.38 0.89
N ILE A 7 -9.49 -15.20 1.93
CA ILE A 7 -8.25 -15.63 2.61
C ILE A 7 -7.37 -16.42 1.64
N LEU A 8 -7.94 -17.37 0.90
CA LEU A 8 -7.20 -18.20 -0.06
C LEU A 8 -6.55 -17.34 -1.16
N ILE A 9 -7.30 -16.38 -1.71
CA ILE A 9 -6.80 -15.42 -2.71
C ILE A 9 -5.67 -14.57 -2.11
N GLY A 10 -5.86 -14.06 -0.89
CA GLY A 10 -4.83 -13.30 -0.18
C GLY A 10 -3.55 -14.10 0.03
N VAL A 11 -3.66 -15.38 0.39
CA VAL A 11 -2.52 -16.29 0.55
C VAL A 11 -1.79 -16.53 -0.77
N VAL A 12 -2.52 -16.80 -1.86
CA VAL A 12 -1.90 -16.99 -3.19
C VAL A 12 -1.14 -15.74 -3.63
N ILE A 13 -1.74 -14.56 -3.46
CA ILE A 13 -1.05 -13.27 -3.73
C ILE A 13 0.18 -13.15 -2.84
N LEU A 14 0.07 -13.47 -1.54
CA LEU A 14 1.20 -13.40 -0.61
C LEU A 14 2.33 -14.37 -0.97
N LEU A 15 2.04 -15.53 -1.56
CA LEU A 15 3.06 -16.49 -2.02
C LEU A 15 3.78 -15.99 -3.27
N ILE A 16 3.06 -15.38 -4.22
CA ILE A 16 3.65 -14.84 -5.47
C ILE A 16 4.50 -13.61 -5.18
N PHE A 17 3.98 -12.69 -4.37
CA PHE A 17 4.67 -11.44 -4.05
C PHE A 17 5.66 -11.60 -2.89
N GLY A 18 5.42 -12.56 -1.99
CA GLY A 18 6.16 -12.74 -0.74
C GLY A 18 5.68 -11.80 0.36
N GLY A 19 5.72 -12.27 1.61
CA GLY A 19 5.29 -11.49 2.78
C GLY A 19 6.04 -10.18 3.04
N LYS A 20 7.22 -10.00 2.42
CA LYS A 20 8.02 -8.78 2.53
C LYS A 20 7.70 -7.73 1.45
N LYS A 21 7.27 -8.12 0.25
CA LYS A 21 7.00 -7.15 -0.83
C LYS A 21 5.70 -6.38 -0.60
N LEU A 22 4.66 -7.03 -0.07
CA LEU A 22 3.40 -6.37 0.23
C LEU A 22 3.58 -5.16 1.19
N PRO A 23 4.27 -5.30 2.35
CA PRO A 23 4.54 -4.16 3.23
C PRO A 23 5.58 -3.18 2.64
N GLU A 24 6.51 -3.62 1.80
CA GLU A 24 7.45 -2.72 1.11
C GLU A 24 6.75 -1.80 0.11
N LEU A 25 5.81 -2.34 -0.67
CA LEU A 25 4.93 -1.58 -1.57
C LEU A 25 4.06 -0.59 -0.79
N MET A 26 3.45 -1.03 0.32
CA MET A 26 2.67 -0.14 1.20
C MET A 26 3.52 0.99 1.79
N ARG A 27 4.76 0.69 2.19
CA ARG A 27 5.71 1.72 2.69
C ARG A 27 6.12 2.69 1.59
N GLY A 28 6.33 2.23 0.37
CA GLY A 28 6.59 3.07 -0.81
C GLY A 28 5.43 4.02 -1.09
N ILE A 29 4.23 3.45 -1.26
CA ILE A 29 2.99 4.22 -1.54
C ILE A 29 2.67 5.17 -0.39
N GLY A 30 2.82 4.74 0.86
CA GLY A 30 2.54 5.57 2.03
C GLY A 30 3.46 6.80 2.11
N ARG A 31 4.74 6.65 1.74
CA ARG A 31 5.67 7.78 1.62
C ARG A 31 5.25 8.74 0.51
N SER A 32 4.95 8.22 -0.68
CA SER A 32 4.47 9.06 -1.79
C SER A 32 3.19 9.80 -1.43
N VAL A 33 2.18 9.12 -0.89
CA VAL A 33 0.91 9.75 -0.47
C VAL A 33 1.14 10.81 0.61
N LYS A 34 2.09 10.59 1.52
CA LYS A 34 2.47 11.58 2.52
C LYS A 34 3.09 12.82 1.86
N GLU A 35 4.07 12.66 0.98
CA GLU A 35 4.69 13.76 0.23
C GLU A 35 3.66 14.51 -0.64
N PHE A 36 2.73 13.79 -1.28
CA PHE A 36 1.64 14.39 -2.06
C PHE A 36 0.69 15.24 -1.20
N LYS A 37 0.42 14.81 0.04
CA LYS A 37 -0.40 15.59 0.98
C LYS A 37 0.35 16.81 1.48
N GLU A 38 1.61 16.64 1.90
CA GLU A 38 2.45 17.74 2.35
C GLU A 38 2.60 18.81 1.27
N ALA A 39 2.84 18.43 0.01
CA ALA A 39 2.92 19.37 -1.11
C ALA A 39 1.57 20.05 -1.45
N LYS A 40 0.44 19.41 -1.16
CA LYS A 40 -0.90 20.02 -1.34
C LYS A 40 -1.26 20.98 -0.22
N ASP A 41 -0.86 20.68 0.99
CA ASP A 41 -1.19 21.44 2.20
C ASP A 41 -0.13 22.52 2.52
N GLU A 42 1.03 22.48 1.87
CA GLU A 42 2.01 23.56 1.92
C GLU A 42 1.41 24.80 1.25
N PRO A 43 1.14 25.89 1.98
CA PRO A 43 0.73 27.13 1.37
C PRO A 43 1.91 27.57 0.51
N VAL A 44 1.71 27.57 -0.81
CA VAL A 44 2.67 28.09 -1.81
C VAL A 44 3.13 29.45 -1.31
N LYS A 45 4.27 29.48 -0.61
CA LYS A 45 4.89 30.72 -0.18
C LYS A 45 5.34 31.38 -1.48
N LYS A 46 4.66 32.49 -1.79
CA LYS A 46 4.99 33.40 -2.88
C LYS A 46 6.49 33.70 -2.94
#